data_AF-A0A371K0X5-F1
#
_entry.id   AF-A0A371K0X5-F1
#
_cell.length_a   1.000
_cell.length_b   1.000
_cell.length_c   1.000
_cell.angle_alpha   90.00
_cell.angle_beta   90.00
_cell.angle_gamma   90.00
#
_symmetry.space_group_name_H-M   'P 1'
#
loop_
_entity.id
_entity.type
_entity.pdbx_description
1 polymer ?
#
loop_
_entity_poly.entity_id
_entity_poly.type
_entity_poly.pdbx_seq_one_letter_code
_entity_poly.pdbx_strand_id
1 'polypeptide(L)'
;MTTFDQRAHAACAAALALAAVLLPQGQAQAHGTMVHPYSRVYYCAQGNIENPTDPACRAATQVGGTQAFYDWMSINQANANDNHRAVVPDGKLCSGNNATFRGLDLARDDWQATDIAPGAYEFQFRGTAPHATREWAFYITREGWDPNTPLRWNDLEHFCSIGNTPVVNGIYRLQCTVPQRSGRHVIYNTWQRSDSTEAFYTCMDVKFAGGGNPPLPQWRDAGPLTAQNDHPIGTTVSVRVFNADGSDAERIDTVLMAGQTTSAAWPLRVAQNVNAQASTVRIGVLQNGVITPVPSATGNRVYLNGNGRSHRIDVRLPDPPQPPEPPGPTPEYDYVYPAGIGSYVPGETVVKASDGKLYACKPFPEGSWCNINADAYRPGTGWAWRDAWIAY
;
A
#
# COMPACT_ATOMS: atom_id res chain seq x y z
N MET A 1 -78.38 -47.16 -45.42
CA MET A 1 -78.23 -45.95 -44.59
C MET A 1 -78.27 -46.40 -43.14
N THR A 2 -77.10 -46.56 -42.54
CA THR A 2 -76.91 -47.16 -41.22
C THR A 2 -76.07 -46.23 -40.34
N THR A 3 -76.45 -46.26 -39.07
CA THR A 3 -76.18 -45.35 -37.96
C THR A 3 -74.78 -45.50 -37.34
N PHE A 4 -74.39 -44.43 -36.64
CA PHE A 4 -73.24 -44.20 -35.75
C PHE A 4 -72.64 -45.41 -35.01
N ASP A 5 -71.32 -45.38 -34.81
CA ASP A 5 -70.74 -45.74 -33.50
C ASP A 5 -69.48 -44.92 -33.15
N GLN A 6 -69.46 -44.37 -31.94
CA GLN A 6 -68.49 -43.42 -31.39
C GLN A 6 -67.50 -44.12 -30.43
N ARG A 7 -66.52 -44.91 -30.87
CA ARG A 7 -65.47 -45.41 -29.93
C ARG A 7 -64.15 -45.73 -30.61
N ALA A 8 -63.30 -44.73 -30.87
CA ALA A 8 -61.89 -44.99 -31.20
C ALA A 8 -60.91 -43.81 -31.02
N HIS A 9 -61.13 -42.87 -30.09
CA HIS A 9 -60.14 -41.80 -29.82
C HIS A 9 -59.86 -41.62 -28.33
N ALA A 10 -59.65 -42.72 -27.61
CA ALA A 10 -59.26 -42.72 -26.20
C ALA A 10 -57.93 -43.46 -25.96
N ALA A 11 -56.98 -43.33 -26.89
CA ALA A 11 -55.64 -43.92 -26.76
C ALA A 11 -54.59 -43.01 -27.39
N CYS A 12 -54.40 -41.81 -26.84
CA CYS A 12 -53.17 -41.01 -27.08
C CYS A 12 -52.98 -39.83 -26.10
N ALA A 13 -53.87 -39.61 -25.12
CA ALA A 13 -53.78 -38.46 -24.21
C ALA A 13 -53.24 -38.79 -22.80
N ALA A 14 -52.72 -39.99 -22.57
CA ALA A 14 -52.24 -40.42 -21.24
C ALA A 14 -50.71 -40.51 -21.10
N ALA A 15 -49.93 -40.17 -22.14
CA ALA A 15 -48.46 -40.23 -22.11
C ALA A 15 -47.77 -38.85 -22.03
N LEU A 16 -48.52 -37.75 -22.03
CA LEU A 16 -47.97 -36.37 -22.05
C LEU A 16 -48.12 -35.60 -20.73
N ALA A 17 -48.73 -36.20 -19.70
CA ALA A 17 -48.99 -35.52 -18.42
C ALA A 17 -47.99 -35.86 -17.29
N LEU A 18 -46.96 -36.68 -17.55
CA LEU A 18 -45.99 -37.11 -16.52
C LEU A 18 -44.55 -36.61 -16.72
N ALA A 19 -44.34 -35.55 -17.52
CA ALA A 19 -43.01 -34.98 -17.77
C ALA A 19 -42.85 -33.52 -17.33
N ALA A 20 -43.83 -32.93 -16.64
CA ALA A 20 -43.87 -31.48 -16.40
C ALA A 20 -43.49 -31.01 -14.97
N VAL A 21 -43.07 -31.88 -14.05
CA VAL A 21 -42.77 -31.43 -12.67
C VAL A 21 -41.53 -32.09 -12.07
N LEU A 22 -40.39 -31.98 -12.75
CA LEU A 22 -39.07 -32.05 -12.11
C LEU A 22 -38.12 -31.08 -12.81
N LEU A 23 -38.53 -29.81 -12.95
CA LEU A 23 -37.54 -28.75 -13.09
C LEU A 23 -36.80 -28.70 -11.75
N PRO A 24 -35.46 -28.83 -11.70
CA PRO A 24 -34.74 -28.49 -10.49
C PRO A 24 -35.14 -27.07 -10.16
N GLN A 25 -35.73 -26.85 -8.98
CA GLN A 25 -35.80 -25.50 -8.44
C GLN A 25 -34.34 -25.13 -8.18
N GLY A 26 -33.70 -24.51 -9.17
CA GLY A 26 -32.36 -23.98 -9.03
C GLY A 26 -32.40 -23.13 -7.80
N GLN A 27 -31.70 -23.56 -6.74
CA GLN A 27 -31.54 -22.75 -5.55
C GLN A 27 -30.99 -21.43 -6.05
N ALA A 28 -31.79 -20.37 -5.94
CA ALA A 28 -31.40 -19.04 -6.35
C ALA A 28 -30.36 -18.59 -5.32
N GLN A 29 -29.12 -18.93 -5.64
CA GLN A 29 -27.90 -18.77 -4.86
C GLN A 29 -27.66 -17.27 -4.71
N ALA A 30 -27.96 -16.67 -3.55
CA ALA A 30 -27.59 -15.28 -3.27
C ALA A 30 -26.10 -15.18 -3.00
N HIS A 31 -25.43 -14.21 -3.62
CA HIS A 31 -23.97 -14.19 -3.65
C HIS A 31 -23.46 -12.75 -3.74
N GLY A 32 -22.61 -12.39 -2.78
CA GLY A 32 -21.90 -11.14 -2.80
C GLY A 32 -21.19 -10.81 -1.49
N THR A 33 -20.51 -9.67 -1.47
CA THR A 33 -19.90 -9.11 -0.27
C THR A 33 -19.64 -7.61 -0.47
N MET A 34 -19.16 -6.92 0.57
CA MET A 34 -18.78 -5.52 0.49
C MET A 34 -17.48 -5.33 -0.28
N VAL A 35 -17.50 -4.40 -1.24
CA VAL A 35 -16.33 -3.97 -2.02
C VAL A 35 -15.93 -2.51 -1.74
N HIS A 36 -16.79 -1.74 -1.06
CA HIS A 36 -16.44 -0.44 -0.49
C HIS A 36 -17.13 -0.21 0.87
N PRO A 37 -16.37 -0.15 1.98
CA PRO A 37 -14.97 -0.57 2.10
C PRO A 37 -14.83 -2.06 1.77
N TYR A 38 -13.60 -2.53 1.57
CA TYR A 38 -13.37 -3.94 1.30
C TYR A 38 -13.73 -4.80 2.52
N SER A 39 -14.42 -5.91 2.28
CA SER A 39 -14.56 -6.96 3.29
C SER A 39 -13.28 -7.78 3.41
N ARG A 40 -13.07 -8.43 4.57
CA ARG A 40 -11.94 -9.35 4.78
C ARG A 40 -11.82 -10.38 3.66
N VAL A 41 -12.94 -11.03 3.34
CA VAL A 41 -12.97 -12.11 2.34
C VAL A 41 -12.66 -11.57 0.94
N TYR A 42 -13.19 -10.39 0.58
CA TYR A 42 -12.97 -9.83 -0.74
C TYR A 42 -11.53 -9.35 -0.91
N TYR A 43 -10.98 -8.66 0.08
CA TYR A 43 -9.59 -8.19 0.05
C TYR A 43 -8.62 -9.36 -0.17
N CYS A 44 -8.76 -10.43 0.61
CA CYS A 44 -7.92 -11.62 0.44
C CYS A 44 -8.15 -12.32 -0.91
N ALA A 45 -9.39 -12.34 -1.41
CA ALA A 45 -9.71 -12.88 -2.73
C ALA A 45 -9.15 -12.06 -3.90
N GLN A 46 -8.87 -10.75 -3.71
CA GLN A 46 -8.21 -9.93 -4.73
C GLN A 46 -6.69 -10.14 -4.78
N GLY A 47 -6.11 -10.73 -3.72
CA GLY A 47 -4.70 -11.06 -3.65
C GLY A 47 -4.36 -12.39 -4.34
N ASN A 48 -3.14 -12.89 -4.08
CA ASN A 48 -2.77 -14.24 -4.49
C ASN A 48 -3.40 -15.26 -3.51
N ILE A 49 -4.50 -15.88 -3.91
CA ILE A 49 -5.25 -16.85 -3.09
C ILE A 49 -4.37 -18.05 -2.69
N GLU A 50 -3.56 -18.56 -3.61
CA GLU A 50 -2.71 -19.75 -3.39
C GLU A 50 -1.45 -19.44 -2.57
N ASN A 51 -0.94 -18.22 -2.67
CA ASN A 51 0.26 -17.79 -1.94
C ASN A 51 0.13 -16.34 -1.41
N PRO A 52 -0.70 -16.11 -0.38
CA PRO A 52 -0.96 -14.78 0.16
C PRO A 52 0.27 -14.22 0.89
N THR A 53 0.70 -13.03 0.46
CA THR A 53 1.81 -12.30 1.09
C THR A 53 1.33 -11.47 2.29
N ASP A 54 0.08 -11.01 2.26
CA ASP A 54 -0.57 -10.33 3.37
C ASP A 54 -0.62 -11.24 4.62
N PRO A 55 -0.12 -10.79 5.79
CA PRO A 55 -0.05 -11.63 6.99
C PRO A 55 -1.39 -12.16 7.49
N ALA A 56 -2.45 -11.34 7.45
CA ALA A 56 -3.76 -11.73 7.94
C ALA A 56 -4.45 -12.70 6.97
N CYS A 57 -4.38 -12.42 5.66
CA CYS A 57 -4.88 -13.36 4.64
C CYS A 57 -4.14 -14.70 4.69
N ARG A 58 -2.81 -14.70 4.87
CA ARG A 58 -2.04 -15.94 5.02
C ARG A 58 -2.44 -16.73 6.26
N ALA A 59 -2.60 -16.06 7.40
CA ALA A 59 -3.07 -16.72 8.62
C ALA A 59 -4.48 -17.32 8.43
N ALA A 60 -5.37 -16.59 7.75
CA ALA A 60 -6.70 -17.08 7.44
C ALA A 60 -6.67 -18.29 6.49
N THR A 61 -5.82 -18.29 5.46
CA THR A 61 -5.61 -19.45 4.58
C THR A 61 -5.06 -20.65 5.35
N GLN A 62 -4.12 -20.46 6.29
CA GLN A 62 -3.57 -21.56 7.10
C GLN A 62 -4.64 -22.22 7.98
N VAL A 63 -5.64 -21.46 8.43
CA VAL A 63 -6.72 -21.97 9.28
C VAL A 63 -7.88 -22.52 8.46
N GLY A 64 -8.29 -21.81 7.41
CA GLY A 64 -9.49 -22.04 6.61
C GLY A 64 -9.28 -22.86 5.33
N GLY A 65 -8.07 -22.84 4.78
CA GLY A 65 -7.78 -23.22 3.40
C GLY A 65 -8.05 -22.07 2.41
N THR A 66 -7.76 -22.30 1.13
CA THR A 66 -7.95 -21.30 0.06
C THR A 66 -9.39 -21.18 -0.43
N GLN A 67 -10.21 -22.21 -0.21
CA GLN A 67 -11.59 -22.31 -0.73
C GLN A 67 -12.46 -21.10 -0.36
N ALA A 68 -12.31 -20.56 0.86
CA ALA A 68 -13.03 -19.38 1.32
C ALA A 68 -12.89 -18.16 0.39
N PHE A 69 -11.73 -18.01 -0.27
CA PHE A 69 -11.44 -16.87 -1.11
C PHE A 69 -11.85 -17.09 -2.57
N TYR A 70 -12.01 -18.35 -3.01
CA TYR A 70 -12.70 -18.67 -4.25
C TYR A 70 -14.21 -18.43 -4.11
N ASP A 71 -14.78 -18.83 -2.98
CA ASP A 71 -16.19 -18.69 -2.65
C ASP A 71 -16.49 -17.40 -1.90
N TRP A 72 -15.74 -16.32 -2.18
CA TRP A 72 -15.78 -15.07 -1.39
C TRP A 72 -17.18 -14.44 -1.28
N MET A 73 -18.08 -14.81 -2.17
CA MET A 73 -19.45 -14.35 -2.26
C MET A 73 -20.45 -15.15 -1.41
N SER A 74 -20.05 -16.23 -0.74
CA SER A 74 -20.95 -17.26 -0.17
C SER A 74 -20.95 -17.32 1.36
N ILE A 75 -20.69 -16.21 2.06
CA ILE A 75 -20.79 -16.17 3.53
C ILE A 75 -22.26 -16.05 3.94
N ASN A 76 -22.97 -17.18 3.96
CA ASN A 76 -24.42 -17.26 4.14
C ASN A 76 -24.86 -18.15 5.30
N GLN A 77 -26.11 -17.95 5.74
CA GLN A 77 -26.87 -18.89 6.56
C GLN A 77 -28.27 -19.05 5.97
N ALA A 78 -28.60 -20.25 5.51
CA ALA A 78 -29.86 -20.53 4.82
C ALA A 78 -31.10 -20.32 5.71
N ASN A 79 -30.97 -20.51 7.03
CA ASN A 79 -32.08 -20.52 7.99
C ASN A 79 -32.03 -19.33 8.96
N ALA A 80 -31.46 -18.19 8.55
CA ALA A 80 -31.33 -17.03 9.42
C ALA A 80 -32.70 -16.43 9.78
N ASN A 81 -33.52 -16.11 8.78
CA ASN A 81 -34.87 -15.55 8.91
C ASN A 81 -34.98 -14.48 10.01
N ASP A 82 -34.15 -13.44 9.92
CA ASP A 82 -33.97 -12.34 10.89
C ASP A 82 -33.39 -12.74 12.26
N ASN A 83 -33.23 -14.03 12.55
CA ASN A 83 -32.65 -14.54 13.80
C ASN A 83 -31.13 -14.77 13.71
N HIS A 84 -30.41 -13.73 13.29
CA HIS A 84 -28.96 -13.79 13.02
C HIS A 84 -28.14 -14.31 14.21
N ARG A 85 -28.48 -13.87 15.44
CA ARG A 85 -27.77 -14.27 16.66
C ARG A 85 -27.90 -15.75 16.98
N ALA A 86 -28.98 -16.40 16.57
CA ALA A 86 -29.17 -17.83 16.80
C ALA A 86 -28.33 -18.69 15.86
N VAL A 87 -28.12 -18.25 14.61
CA VAL A 87 -27.39 -19.01 13.60
C VAL A 87 -25.91 -18.65 13.51
N VAL A 88 -25.53 -17.46 13.98
CA VAL A 88 -24.14 -16.98 14.04
C VAL A 88 -23.77 -16.71 15.49
N PRO A 89 -23.09 -17.63 16.20
CA PRO A 89 -22.67 -17.40 17.58
C PRO A 89 -21.48 -16.45 17.67
N ASP A 90 -21.22 -15.97 18.88
CA ASP A 90 -20.04 -15.18 19.22
C ASP A 90 -18.73 -15.84 18.75
N GLY A 91 -17.80 -15.03 18.24
CA GLY A 91 -16.55 -15.49 17.64
C GLY A 91 -16.68 -16.12 16.25
N LYS A 92 -17.88 -16.15 15.66
CA LYS A 92 -18.15 -16.68 14.31
C LYS A 92 -18.77 -15.67 13.36
N LEU A 93 -18.76 -14.39 13.72
CA LEU A 93 -19.47 -13.34 12.99
C LEU A 93 -18.93 -13.18 11.56
N CYS A 94 -17.61 -13.18 11.39
CA CYS A 94 -16.99 -12.91 10.08
C CYS A 94 -16.99 -14.12 9.14
N SER A 95 -17.05 -15.34 9.69
CA SER A 95 -17.32 -16.54 8.90
C SER A 95 -18.80 -16.81 8.67
N GLY A 96 -19.70 -16.04 9.31
CA GLY A 96 -21.13 -16.33 9.34
C GLY A 96 -21.43 -17.72 9.90
N ASN A 97 -20.60 -18.27 10.80
CA ASN A 97 -20.66 -19.64 11.31
C ASN A 97 -20.56 -20.74 10.23
N ASN A 98 -19.96 -20.43 9.09
CA ASN A 98 -19.70 -21.38 8.03
C ASN A 98 -18.24 -21.85 8.12
N ALA A 99 -18.04 -23.16 8.25
CA ALA A 99 -16.73 -23.78 8.46
C ALA A 99 -15.73 -23.47 7.33
N THR A 100 -16.19 -23.25 6.10
CA THR A 100 -15.34 -22.84 4.97
C THR A 100 -14.62 -21.53 5.27
N PHE A 101 -15.30 -20.58 5.91
CA PHE A 101 -14.82 -19.21 6.13
C PHE A 101 -14.19 -19.00 7.52
N ARG A 102 -13.95 -20.06 8.30
CA ARG A 102 -13.45 -20.01 9.69
C ARG A 102 -12.16 -19.21 9.89
N GLY A 103 -11.33 -19.06 8.86
CA GLY A 103 -10.11 -18.23 8.90
C GLY A 103 -10.40 -16.73 9.06
N LEU A 104 -11.58 -16.27 8.66
CA LEU A 104 -11.99 -14.86 8.76
C LEU A 104 -12.32 -14.43 10.20
N ASP A 105 -12.53 -15.40 11.10
CA ASP A 105 -12.83 -15.15 12.52
C ASP A 105 -11.57 -14.87 13.37
N LEU A 106 -10.37 -14.95 12.78
CA LEU A 106 -9.13 -14.69 13.50
C LEU A 106 -9.12 -13.26 14.07
N ALA A 107 -8.91 -13.15 15.38
CA ALA A 107 -8.71 -11.90 16.09
C ALA A 107 -7.28 -11.40 15.83
N ARG A 108 -7.18 -10.34 15.01
CA ARG A 108 -5.91 -9.76 14.57
C ARG A 108 -6.08 -8.26 14.36
N ASP A 109 -5.05 -7.50 14.69
CA ASP A 109 -4.98 -6.05 14.47
C ASP A 109 -4.32 -5.65 13.14
N ASP A 110 -3.89 -6.63 12.35
CA ASP A 110 -3.20 -6.46 11.06
C ASP A 110 -4.04 -6.85 9.83
N TRP A 111 -5.35 -7.11 10.01
CA TRP A 111 -6.28 -7.15 8.87
C TRP A 111 -6.22 -5.83 8.08
N GLN A 112 -6.27 -5.87 6.75
CA GLN A 112 -6.33 -4.65 5.96
C GLN A 112 -7.56 -3.83 6.37
N ALA A 113 -7.33 -2.58 6.79
CA ALA A 113 -8.39 -1.65 7.13
C ALA A 113 -8.49 -0.53 6.10
N THR A 114 -9.72 -0.13 5.78
CA THR A 114 -9.99 1.09 5.02
C THR A 114 -10.13 2.26 5.99
N ASP A 115 -9.35 3.34 5.83
CA ASP A 115 -9.62 4.53 6.65
C ASP A 115 -10.94 5.19 6.23
N ILE A 116 -11.73 5.55 7.25
CA ILE A 116 -13.08 6.07 7.13
C ILE A 116 -13.26 7.27 8.06
N ALA A 117 -14.20 8.14 7.71
CA ALA A 117 -14.62 9.25 8.55
C ALA A 117 -16.05 9.03 9.05
N PRO A 118 -16.42 9.58 10.23
CA PRO A 118 -17.80 9.61 10.66
C PRO A 118 -18.67 10.47 9.71
N GLY A 119 -19.97 10.25 9.73
CA GLY A 119 -20.93 10.96 8.89
C GLY A 119 -21.39 10.14 7.68
N ALA A 120 -21.89 10.82 6.66
CA ALA A 120 -22.45 10.18 5.47
C ALA A 120 -21.41 9.33 4.74
N TYR A 121 -21.75 8.08 4.46
CA TYR A 121 -20.90 7.13 3.77
C TYR A 121 -21.72 6.22 2.85
N GLU A 122 -21.23 6.03 1.63
CA GLU A 122 -21.81 5.09 0.67
C GLU A 122 -21.08 3.75 0.75
N PHE A 123 -21.76 2.73 1.29
CA PHE A 123 -21.31 1.35 1.21
C PHE A 123 -21.65 0.77 -0.16
N GLN A 124 -20.72 0.01 -0.75
CA GLN A 124 -20.95 -0.67 -2.03
C GLN A 124 -20.84 -2.19 -1.85
N PHE A 125 -21.95 -2.87 -2.05
CA PHE A 125 -22.03 -4.33 -2.02
C PHE A 125 -22.08 -4.88 -3.44
N ARG A 126 -21.16 -5.78 -3.79
CA ARG A 126 -21.15 -6.44 -5.10
C ARG A 126 -22.01 -7.70 -5.03
N GLY A 127 -23.17 -7.67 -5.69
CA GLY A 127 -24.04 -8.83 -5.84
C GLY A 127 -23.79 -9.54 -7.17
N THR A 128 -23.19 -10.72 -7.15
CA THR A 128 -23.05 -11.56 -8.36
C THR A 128 -24.34 -12.28 -8.71
N ALA A 129 -25.22 -12.46 -7.72
CA ALA A 129 -26.60 -12.88 -7.91
C ALA A 129 -27.49 -11.96 -7.07
N PRO A 130 -28.17 -10.97 -7.70
CA PRO A 130 -29.09 -10.07 -6.99
C PRO A 130 -30.35 -10.79 -6.50
N HIS A 131 -30.89 -10.37 -5.34
CA HIS A 131 -32.11 -10.92 -4.73
C HIS A 131 -32.97 -9.83 -4.11
N ALA A 132 -34.24 -10.13 -3.89
CA ALA A 132 -35.13 -9.23 -3.18
C ALA A 132 -34.67 -9.09 -1.72
N THR A 133 -34.54 -7.86 -1.25
CA THR A 133 -33.99 -7.58 0.07
C THR A 133 -35.09 -7.20 1.06
N ARG A 134 -35.06 -7.84 2.23
CA ARG A 134 -35.82 -7.40 3.40
C ARG A 134 -35.08 -6.26 4.08
N GLU A 135 -33.82 -6.50 4.47
CA GLU A 135 -33.02 -5.53 5.22
C GLU A 135 -31.52 -5.70 4.95
N TRP A 136 -30.83 -4.58 4.85
CA TRP A 136 -29.41 -4.43 5.11
C TRP A 136 -29.24 -3.77 6.47
N ALA A 137 -28.75 -4.50 7.47
CA ALA A 137 -28.45 -3.93 8.78
C ALA A 137 -26.93 -3.78 8.95
N PHE A 138 -26.51 -2.63 9.47
CA PHE A 138 -25.11 -2.31 9.71
C PHE A 138 -24.86 -2.08 11.19
N TYR A 139 -23.76 -2.67 11.64
CA TYR A 139 -23.27 -2.60 12.99
C TYR A 139 -21.81 -2.18 12.97
N ILE A 140 -21.33 -1.58 14.04
CA ILE A 140 -19.92 -1.22 14.22
C ILE A 140 -19.47 -1.57 15.62
N THR A 141 -18.21 -1.97 15.79
CA THR A 141 -17.67 -2.19 17.13
C THR A 141 -17.75 -0.93 18.00
N ARG A 142 -18.00 -1.12 19.28
CA ARG A 142 -18.05 -0.05 20.29
C ARG A 142 -16.68 0.59 20.48
N GLU A 143 -16.66 1.83 20.96
CA GLU A 143 -15.42 2.52 21.35
C GLU A 143 -14.68 1.70 22.42
N GLY A 144 -13.34 1.59 22.30
CA GLY A 144 -12.51 0.80 23.22
C GLY A 144 -12.54 -0.72 22.98
N TRP A 145 -13.16 -1.20 21.90
CA TRP A 145 -13.08 -2.60 21.48
C TRP A 145 -11.64 -3.03 21.17
N ASP A 146 -11.23 -4.21 21.63
CA ASP A 146 -9.90 -4.77 21.40
C ASP A 146 -9.88 -5.70 20.16
N PRO A 147 -9.15 -5.34 19.08
CA PRO A 147 -9.05 -6.15 17.87
C PRO A 147 -8.37 -7.51 18.06
N ASN A 148 -7.71 -7.73 19.20
CA ASN A 148 -7.06 -8.99 19.54
C ASN A 148 -7.99 -9.97 20.28
N THR A 149 -9.27 -9.62 20.44
CA THR A 149 -10.29 -10.51 20.97
C THR A 149 -11.27 -10.98 19.89
N PRO A 150 -11.79 -12.23 19.94
CA PRO A 150 -12.81 -12.68 19.00
C PRO A 150 -14.03 -11.77 19.03
N LEU A 151 -14.51 -11.36 17.86
CA LEU A 151 -15.67 -10.47 17.72
C LEU A 151 -16.95 -11.15 18.22
N ARG A 152 -17.76 -10.44 19.02
CA ARG A 152 -19.03 -10.92 19.59
C ARG A 152 -20.16 -9.96 19.27
N TRP A 153 -21.41 -10.43 19.36
CA TRP A 153 -22.58 -9.57 19.15
C TRP A 153 -22.65 -8.40 20.14
N ASN A 154 -22.20 -8.59 21.38
CA ASN A 154 -22.20 -7.53 22.39
C ASN A 154 -21.12 -6.47 22.15
N ASP A 155 -20.10 -6.76 21.34
CA ASP A 155 -19.09 -5.78 20.95
C ASP A 155 -19.65 -4.79 19.90
N LEU A 156 -20.81 -5.08 19.32
CA LEU A 156 -21.41 -4.34 18.21
C LEU A 156 -22.51 -3.37 18.67
N GLU A 157 -22.59 -2.24 17.96
CA GLU A 157 -23.66 -1.24 18.01
C GLU A 157 -24.30 -1.13 16.62
N HIS A 158 -25.61 -1.31 16.53
CA HIS A 158 -26.38 -1.10 15.31
C HIS A 158 -26.48 0.40 14.99
N PHE A 159 -26.22 0.81 13.75
CA PHE A 159 -26.26 2.24 13.37
C PHE A 159 -27.03 2.57 12.09
N CYS A 160 -27.43 1.58 11.28
CA CYS A 160 -28.13 1.83 10.02
C CYS A 160 -28.90 0.60 9.54
N SER A 161 -30.17 0.80 9.14
CA SER A 161 -31.00 -0.16 8.44
C SER A 161 -31.42 0.41 7.08
N ILE A 162 -31.29 -0.37 6.02
CA ILE A 162 -31.75 -0.01 4.67
C ILE A 162 -32.65 -1.15 4.16
N GLY A 163 -33.81 -0.80 3.61
CA GLY A 163 -34.70 -1.77 2.98
C GLY A 163 -34.23 -2.18 1.59
N ASN A 164 -35.19 -2.56 0.74
CA ASN A 164 -34.89 -2.95 -0.63
C ASN A 164 -34.17 -1.84 -1.41
N THR A 165 -33.01 -2.16 -1.97
CA THR A 165 -32.17 -1.21 -2.76
C THR A 165 -31.97 -1.77 -4.16
N PRO A 166 -32.15 -0.97 -5.22
CA PRO A 166 -31.90 -1.44 -6.58
C PRO A 166 -30.42 -1.72 -6.80
N VAL A 167 -30.13 -2.81 -7.50
CA VAL A 167 -28.78 -3.11 -7.98
C VAL A 167 -28.55 -2.40 -9.32
N VAL A 168 -27.41 -1.73 -9.47
CA VAL A 168 -27.00 -1.10 -10.74
C VAL A 168 -25.63 -1.65 -11.11
N ASN A 169 -25.53 -2.28 -12.28
CA ASN A 169 -24.30 -2.92 -12.77
C ASN A 169 -23.68 -3.91 -11.75
N GLY A 170 -24.53 -4.67 -11.05
CA GLY A 170 -24.10 -5.65 -10.05
C GLY A 170 -23.68 -5.05 -8.70
N ILE A 171 -23.87 -3.74 -8.48
CA ILE A 171 -23.53 -3.06 -7.23
C ILE A 171 -24.80 -2.50 -6.57
N TYR A 172 -25.00 -2.80 -5.29
CA TYR A 172 -25.91 -2.08 -4.42
C TYR A 172 -25.17 -0.91 -3.78
N ARG A 173 -25.76 0.29 -3.83
CA ARG A 173 -25.23 1.50 -3.19
C ARG A 173 -26.08 1.82 -1.97
N LEU A 174 -25.46 1.70 -0.80
CA LEU A 174 -26.13 1.66 0.50
C LEU A 174 -25.67 2.88 1.32
N GLN A 175 -26.56 3.84 1.52
CA GLN A 175 -26.24 5.11 2.18
C GLN A 175 -26.53 5.02 3.68
N CYS A 176 -25.51 5.25 4.50
CA CYS A 176 -25.61 5.25 5.97
C CYS A 176 -24.89 6.46 6.58
N THR A 177 -25.21 6.76 7.84
CA THR A 177 -24.45 7.73 8.64
C THR A 177 -23.59 6.97 9.65
N VAL A 178 -22.29 6.93 9.43
CA VAL A 178 -21.32 6.22 10.27
C VAL A 178 -21.11 7.00 11.57
N PRO A 179 -21.24 6.37 12.75
CA PRO A 179 -21.06 7.06 14.03
C PRO A 179 -19.59 7.43 14.28
N GLN A 180 -19.37 8.39 15.19
CA GLN A 180 -18.04 8.77 15.64
C GLN A 180 -17.33 7.59 16.31
N ARG A 181 -16.07 7.37 15.91
CA ARG A 181 -15.15 6.39 16.48
C ARG A 181 -13.71 6.90 16.42
N SER A 182 -12.79 6.20 17.08
CA SER A 182 -11.35 6.45 16.97
C SER A 182 -10.55 5.15 16.79
N GLY A 183 -9.53 5.17 15.94
CA GLY A 183 -8.69 3.98 15.75
C GLY A 183 -9.38 2.87 14.95
N ARG A 184 -8.98 1.62 15.18
CA ARG A 184 -9.42 0.46 14.40
C ARG A 184 -10.76 -0.07 14.89
N HIS A 185 -11.66 -0.32 13.94
CA HIS A 185 -12.98 -0.89 14.19
C HIS A 185 -13.34 -1.94 13.14
N VAL A 186 -14.36 -2.73 13.43
CA VAL A 186 -15.02 -3.60 12.45
C VAL A 186 -16.42 -3.08 12.22
N ILE A 187 -16.77 -2.85 10.96
CA ILE A 187 -18.16 -2.71 10.53
C ILE A 187 -18.63 -4.12 10.15
N TYR A 188 -19.81 -4.48 10.63
CA TYR A 188 -20.46 -5.76 10.35
C TYR A 188 -21.79 -5.49 9.63
N ASN A 189 -22.04 -6.21 8.54
CA ASN A 189 -23.28 -6.13 7.81
C ASN A 189 -24.01 -7.48 7.79
N THR A 190 -25.32 -7.43 7.99
CA THR A 190 -26.24 -8.53 7.69
C THR A 190 -27.13 -8.13 6.52
N TRP A 191 -27.22 -8.99 5.51
CA TRP A 191 -28.16 -8.85 4.41
C TRP A 191 -29.21 -9.96 4.51
N GLN A 192 -30.42 -9.59 4.95
CA GLN A 192 -31.55 -10.51 4.98
C GLN A 192 -32.34 -10.40 3.68
N ARG A 193 -32.53 -11.54 3.01
CA ARG A 193 -33.39 -11.64 1.85
C ARG A 193 -34.87 -11.61 2.25
N SER A 194 -35.72 -11.08 1.38
CA SER A 194 -37.17 -11.11 1.55
C SER A 194 -37.83 -12.29 0.84
N ASP A 195 -37.14 -12.91 -0.11
CA ASP A 195 -37.63 -14.03 -0.93
C ASP A 195 -37.14 -15.41 -0.44
N SER A 196 -36.37 -15.45 0.66
CA SER A 196 -35.82 -16.65 1.29
C SER A 196 -35.50 -16.38 2.76
N THR A 197 -35.37 -17.43 3.56
CA THR A 197 -34.86 -17.36 4.94
C THR A 197 -33.35 -17.10 5.01
N GLU A 198 -32.65 -17.17 3.87
CA GLU A 198 -31.21 -17.01 3.80
C GLU A 198 -30.74 -15.57 4.08
N ALA A 199 -29.64 -15.43 4.82
CA ALA A 199 -28.96 -14.15 5.04
C ALA A 199 -27.45 -14.26 4.78
N PHE A 200 -26.82 -13.12 4.49
CA PHE A 200 -25.38 -12.97 4.25
C PHE A 200 -24.73 -12.11 5.31
N TYR A 201 -23.46 -12.40 5.57
CA TYR A 201 -22.68 -11.75 6.64
C TYR A 201 -21.38 -11.21 6.08
N THR A 202 -21.00 -10.00 6.49
CA THR A 202 -19.78 -9.37 5.99
C THR A 202 -19.10 -8.56 7.08
N CYS A 203 -17.81 -8.83 7.31
CA CYS A 203 -16.93 -7.99 8.14
C CYS A 203 -16.05 -7.10 7.26
N MET A 204 -15.99 -5.82 7.60
CA MET A 204 -15.10 -4.83 7.00
C MET A 204 -14.27 -4.20 8.11
N ASP A 205 -12.95 -4.34 8.03
CA ASP A 205 -12.06 -3.63 8.95
C ASP A 205 -11.89 -2.19 8.47
N VAL A 206 -12.03 -1.26 9.39
CA VAL A 206 -11.93 0.17 9.12
C VAL A 206 -11.06 0.85 10.15
N LYS A 207 -10.55 2.03 9.81
CA LYS A 207 -9.75 2.84 10.71
C LYS A 207 -10.24 4.28 10.70
N PHE A 208 -10.64 4.79 11.86
CA PHE A 208 -10.99 6.18 12.03
C PHE A 208 -9.72 6.95 12.42
N ALA A 209 -9.54 8.12 11.81
CA ALA A 209 -8.52 9.06 12.28
C ALA A 209 -8.80 9.38 13.75
N GLY A 210 -7.80 9.27 14.62
CA GLY A 210 -7.91 9.74 15.99
C GLY A 210 -8.16 11.26 15.96
N GLY A 211 -9.38 11.68 16.27
CA GLY A 211 -9.79 13.09 16.43
C GLY A 211 -9.09 14.11 15.51
N GLY A 212 -9.41 14.08 14.21
CA GLY A 212 -8.96 15.09 13.22
C GLY A 212 -9.05 14.59 11.77
N ASN A 213 -10.01 15.11 10.99
CA ASN A 213 -10.40 14.81 9.58
C ASN A 213 -9.27 14.69 8.52
N PRO A 214 -9.46 14.13 7.27
CA PRO A 214 -10.68 13.66 6.54
C PRO A 214 -10.53 12.24 5.84
N PRO A 215 -11.47 11.72 4.98
CA PRO A 215 -11.51 10.31 4.55
C PRO A 215 -10.46 9.91 3.50
N LEU A 216 -10.16 8.60 3.39
CA LEU A 216 -9.23 8.07 2.39
C LEU A 216 -9.67 8.43 0.96
N PRO A 217 -8.71 8.56 0.04
CA PRO A 217 -8.99 9.20 -1.21
C PRO A 217 -9.23 8.26 -2.38
N GLN A 218 -10.15 8.67 -3.26
CA GLN A 218 -10.25 8.15 -4.60
C GLN A 218 -8.94 8.44 -5.37
N TRP A 219 -8.17 7.39 -5.65
CA TRP A 219 -6.98 7.48 -6.48
C TRP A 219 -7.36 7.79 -7.92
N ARG A 220 -7.02 8.98 -8.40
CA ARG A 220 -7.18 9.41 -9.79
C ARG A 220 -5.90 9.15 -10.56
N ASP A 221 -6.00 8.46 -11.70
CA ASP A 221 -4.87 8.32 -12.63
C ASP A 221 -4.41 9.71 -13.08
N ALA A 222 -3.13 10.01 -12.83
CA ALA A 222 -2.50 11.29 -13.12
C ALA A 222 -1.50 11.21 -14.28
N GLY A 223 -1.33 10.03 -14.90
CA GLY A 223 -0.43 9.83 -16.03
C GLY A 223 0.57 8.69 -15.83
N PRO A 224 1.33 8.34 -16.88
CA PRO A 224 2.32 7.28 -16.81
C PRO A 224 3.61 7.72 -16.10
N LEU A 225 4.26 6.79 -15.41
CA LEU A 225 5.68 6.89 -15.04
C LEU A 225 6.48 6.16 -16.13
N THR A 226 7.11 6.91 -17.02
CA THR A 226 7.95 6.35 -18.09
C THR A 226 9.43 6.57 -17.83
N ALA A 227 10.20 5.51 -17.98
CA ALA A 227 11.64 5.52 -18.00
C ALA A 227 12.14 5.47 -19.44
N GLN A 228 12.89 6.50 -19.83
CA GLN A 228 13.50 6.56 -21.15
C GLN A 228 14.90 5.92 -21.16
N ASN A 229 15.64 6.08 -20.07
CA ASN A 229 17.04 5.69 -19.97
C ASN A 229 17.36 5.05 -18.62
N ASP A 230 18.48 4.35 -18.60
CA ASP A 230 19.16 3.95 -17.38
C ASP A 230 19.81 5.19 -16.71
N HIS A 231 20.04 5.11 -15.41
CA HIS A 231 20.64 6.19 -14.63
C HIS A 231 21.87 5.71 -13.85
N PRO A 232 22.88 6.55 -13.60
CA PRO A 232 24.01 6.18 -12.74
C PRO A 232 23.60 5.98 -11.28
N ILE A 233 24.37 5.18 -10.55
CA ILE A 233 24.26 5.04 -9.09
C ILE A 233 24.41 6.42 -8.44
N GLY A 234 23.62 6.70 -7.41
CA GLY A 234 23.58 8.00 -6.74
C GLY A 234 22.58 8.99 -7.36
N THR A 235 21.98 8.67 -8.51
CA THR A 235 20.88 9.46 -9.07
C THR A 235 19.74 9.57 -8.06
N THR A 236 19.25 10.78 -7.84
CA THR A 236 18.08 11.05 -7.01
C THR A 236 16.87 11.27 -7.89
N VAL A 237 15.86 10.42 -7.78
CA VAL A 237 14.54 10.61 -8.40
C VAL A 237 13.58 11.16 -7.35
N SER A 238 13.04 12.34 -7.60
CA SER A 238 12.16 13.07 -6.69
C SER A 238 10.74 13.05 -7.24
N VAL A 239 9.78 12.53 -6.48
CA VAL A 239 8.36 12.62 -6.81
C VAL A 239 7.74 13.73 -5.98
N ARG A 240 7.26 14.78 -6.64
CA ARG A 240 6.62 15.93 -6.01
C ARG A 240 5.15 15.99 -6.36
N VAL A 241 4.31 16.22 -5.37
CA VAL A 241 2.87 16.43 -5.52
C VAL A 241 2.56 17.87 -5.14
N PHE A 242 1.70 18.51 -5.92
CA PHE A 242 1.26 19.89 -5.70
C PHE A 242 -0.25 19.92 -5.46
N ASN A 243 -0.69 20.79 -4.56
CA ASN A 243 -2.11 21.10 -4.39
C ASN A 243 -2.64 21.91 -5.58
N ALA A 244 -3.97 22.09 -5.63
CA ALA A 244 -4.63 22.82 -6.72
C ALA A 244 -4.19 24.29 -6.83
N ASP A 245 -3.73 24.88 -5.74
CA ASP A 245 -3.19 26.25 -5.66
C ASP A 245 -1.70 26.35 -6.04
N GLY A 246 -1.05 25.21 -6.34
CA GLY A 246 0.36 25.12 -6.70
C GLY A 246 1.32 24.97 -5.52
N SER A 247 0.85 24.95 -4.27
CA SER A 247 1.70 24.67 -3.11
C SER A 247 2.20 23.22 -3.10
N ASP A 248 3.41 22.99 -2.58
CA ASP A 248 3.94 21.62 -2.39
C ASP A 248 3.07 20.87 -1.36
N ALA A 249 2.50 19.75 -1.80
CA ALA A 249 1.70 18.86 -0.95
C ALA A 249 2.58 17.77 -0.33
N GLU A 250 3.51 17.20 -1.09
CA GLU A 250 4.39 16.12 -0.64
C GLU A 250 5.58 15.98 -1.59
N ARG A 251 6.76 15.58 -1.07
CA ARG A 251 7.95 15.28 -1.86
C ARG A 251 8.63 14.04 -1.30
N ILE A 252 8.90 13.05 -2.16
CA ILE A 252 9.63 11.83 -1.81
C ILE A 252 10.85 11.69 -2.71
N ASP A 253 12.03 11.63 -2.10
CA ASP A 253 13.30 11.49 -2.80
C ASP A 253 13.82 10.05 -2.71
N THR A 254 14.22 9.49 -3.84
CA THR A 254 14.74 8.13 -3.96
C THR A 254 16.13 8.17 -4.57
N VAL A 255 17.16 7.82 -3.79
CA VAL A 255 18.52 7.65 -4.30
C VAL A 255 18.69 6.23 -4.84
N LEU A 256 19.10 6.12 -6.11
CA LEU A 256 19.30 4.84 -6.79
C LEU A 256 20.63 4.21 -6.39
N MET A 257 20.59 2.95 -5.97
CA MET A 257 21.77 2.16 -5.61
C MET A 257 22.13 1.16 -6.72
N ALA A 258 23.25 0.45 -6.54
CA ALA A 258 23.62 -0.66 -7.41
C ALA A 258 22.44 -1.66 -7.57
N GLY A 259 22.17 -2.08 -8.81
CA GLY A 259 21.06 -2.97 -9.16
C GLY A 259 19.69 -2.30 -9.27
N GLN A 260 19.59 -0.99 -9.05
CA GLN A 260 18.32 -0.23 -9.12
C GLN A 260 18.28 0.77 -10.28
N THR A 261 19.28 0.75 -11.15
CA THR A 261 19.59 1.85 -12.09
C THR A 261 19.04 1.68 -13.49
N THR A 262 18.67 0.46 -13.89
CA THR A 262 18.17 0.21 -15.24
C THR A 262 16.79 0.83 -15.43
N SER A 263 16.45 1.18 -16.66
CA SER A 263 15.16 1.73 -17.07
C SER A 263 13.97 0.87 -16.66
N ALA A 264 14.15 -0.45 -16.47
CA ALA A 264 13.14 -1.32 -15.89
C ALA A 264 13.16 -1.36 -14.35
N ALA A 265 14.32 -1.21 -13.71
CA ALA A 265 14.48 -1.36 -12.26
C ALA A 265 14.19 -0.08 -11.47
N TRP A 266 14.62 1.08 -11.96
CA TRP A 266 14.47 2.32 -11.20
C TRP A 266 13.00 2.72 -10.99
N PRO A 267 12.07 2.53 -11.94
CA PRO A 267 10.66 2.86 -11.71
C PRO A 267 10.05 2.02 -10.59
N LEU A 268 10.41 0.73 -10.51
CA LEU A 268 10.00 -0.15 -9.41
C LEU A 268 10.51 0.37 -8.07
N ARG A 269 11.80 0.73 -7.99
CA ARG A 269 12.39 1.23 -6.74
C ARG A 269 11.74 2.53 -6.28
N VAL A 270 11.52 3.48 -7.19
CA VAL A 270 10.85 4.75 -6.90
C VAL A 270 9.41 4.50 -6.44
N ALA A 271 8.67 3.67 -7.17
CA ALA A 271 7.28 3.35 -6.83
C ALA A 271 7.14 2.66 -5.47
N GLN A 272 8.05 1.73 -5.14
CA GLN A 272 8.10 1.08 -3.81
C GLN A 272 8.37 2.10 -2.71
N ASN A 273 9.34 3.01 -2.91
CA ASN A 273 9.69 4.03 -1.93
C ASN A 273 8.53 5.02 -1.70
N VAL A 274 7.90 5.47 -2.79
CA VAL A 274 6.73 6.34 -2.76
C VAL A 274 5.55 5.66 -2.07
N ASN A 275 5.19 4.43 -2.44
CA ASN A 275 4.03 3.74 -1.87
C ASN A 275 4.20 3.41 -0.38
N ALA A 276 5.44 3.30 0.11
CA ALA A 276 5.74 3.05 1.51
C ALA A 276 5.62 4.31 2.39
N GLN A 277 5.83 5.51 1.84
CA GLN A 277 5.95 6.74 2.61
C GLN A 277 4.85 7.76 2.34
N ALA A 278 4.40 7.85 1.08
CA ALA A 278 3.54 8.92 0.64
C ALA A 278 2.11 8.75 1.17
N SER A 279 1.46 9.87 1.43
CA SER A 279 0.04 9.96 1.75
C SER A 279 -0.78 10.47 0.56
N THR A 280 -0.16 11.17 -0.39
CA THR A 280 -0.85 11.88 -1.49
C THR A 280 -0.71 11.25 -2.88
N VAL A 281 0.17 10.26 -3.02
CA VAL A 281 0.48 9.62 -4.30
C VAL A 281 0.70 8.11 -4.14
N ARG A 282 0.28 7.34 -5.16
CA ARG A 282 0.62 5.92 -5.34
C ARG A 282 1.12 5.71 -6.76
N ILE A 283 2.06 4.79 -6.95
CA ILE A 283 2.64 4.47 -8.26
C ILE A 283 2.59 2.96 -8.49
N GLY A 284 2.11 2.54 -9.67
CA GLY A 284 2.03 1.12 -10.03
C GLY A 284 1.06 0.85 -11.18
N VAL A 285 0.77 -0.43 -11.42
CA VAL A 285 -0.36 -0.87 -12.25
C VAL A 285 -1.59 -0.97 -11.34
N LEU A 286 -2.69 -0.30 -11.69
CA LEU A 286 -3.96 -0.47 -10.99
C LEU A 286 -4.67 -1.74 -11.47
N GLN A 287 -4.80 -2.72 -10.59
CA GLN A 287 -5.59 -3.93 -10.80
C GLN A 287 -6.50 -4.15 -9.59
N ASN A 288 -7.80 -4.30 -9.84
CA ASN A 288 -8.81 -4.57 -8.79
C ASN A 288 -8.80 -3.58 -7.62
N GLY A 289 -8.47 -2.31 -7.87
CA GLY A 289 -8.39 -1.27 -6.83
C GLY A 289 -7.05 -1.20 -6.09
N VAL A 290 -6.13 -2.13 -6.35
CA VAL A 290 -4.78 -2.18 -5.78
C VAL A 290 -3.78 -1.63 -6.79
N ILE A 291 -2.88 -0.76 -6.33
CA ILE A 291 -1.82 -0.16 -7.17
C ILE A 291 -0.51 -0.85 -6.83
N THR A 292 -0.04 -1.72 -7.74
CA THR A 292 1.15 -2.56 -7.52
C THR A 292 2.31 -2.12 -8.41
N PRO A 293 3.47 -1.75 -7.84
CA PRO A 293 4.68 -1.46 -8.60
C PRO A 293 5.18 -2.64 -9.44
N VAL A 294 5.66 -2.38 -10.65
CA VAL A 294 6.25 -3.41 -11.54
C VAL A 294 7.64 -2.99 -12.07
N PRO A 295 8.58 -3.93 -12.32
CA PRO A 295 9.87 -3.64 -12.95
C PRO A 295 9.69 -3.43 -14.46
N SER A 296 9.19 -2.26 -14.84
CA SER A 296 8.90 -1.91 -16.23
C SER A 296 9.19 -0.45 -16.50
N ALA A 297 9.80 -0.19 -17.66
CA ALA A 297 10.07 1.16 -18.13
C ALA A 297 8.79 1.96 -18.45
N THR A 298 7.67 1.29 -18.75
CA THR A 298 6.43 1.97 -19.17
C THR A 298 5.17 1.45 -18.47
N GLY A 299 5.30 0.39 -17.67
CA GLY A 299 4.15 -0.28 -17.05
C GLY A 299 3.54 0.47 -15.86
N ASN A 300 4.27 1.37 -15.21
CA ASN A 300 3.78 2.05 -14.00
C ASN A 300 3.00 3.33 -14.34
N ARG A 301 1.97 3.63 -13.55
CA ARG A 301 1.21 4.89 -13.59
C ARG A 301 1.22 5.57 -12.23
N VAL A 302 1.11 6.89 -12.24
CA VAL A 302 1.02 7.73 -11.04
C VAL A 302 -0.46 7.99 -10.76
N TYR A 303 -0.87 7.75 -9.52
CA TYR A 303 -2.21 8.00 -9.03
C TYR A 303 -2.16 9.00 -7.90
N LEU A 304 -2.99 10.03 -7.97
CA LEU A 304 -3.06 11.09 -6.97
C LEU A 304 -4.39 11.05 -6.27
N ASN A 305 -4.38 11.50 -5.02
CA ASN A 305 -5.60 11.76 -4.30
C ASN A 305 -5.98 13.24 -4.28
N GLY A 306 -7.25 13.51 -3.97
CA GLY A 306 -7.76 14.86 -3.80
C GLY A 306 -7.99 15.59 -5.12
N ASN A 307 -8.87 16.60 -5.07
CA ASN A 307 -9.27 17.35 -6.27
C ASN A 307 -8.17 18.33 -6.68
N GLY A 308 -7.90 18.39 -7.99
CA GLY A 308 -6.99 19.38 -8.58
C GLY A 308 -5.50 19.18 -8.33
N ARG A 309 -5.07 18.13 -7.61
CA ARG A 309 -3.64 17.86 -7.42
C ARG A 309 -2.93 17.54 -8.72
N SER A 310 -1.65 17.91 -8.80
CA SER A 310 -0.76 17.58 -9.91
C SER A 310 0.57 17.03 -9.39
N HIS A 311 1.40 16.49 -10.28
CA HIS A 311 2.71 15.95 -9.87
C HIS A 311 3.82 16.33 -10.84
N ARG A 312 5.06 16.22 -10.35
CA ARG A 312 6.31 16.30 -11.12
C ARG A 312 7.26 15.20 -10.67
N ILE A 313 8.10 14.78 -11.60
CA ILE A 313 9.17 13.82 -11.34
C ILE A 313 10.46 14.48 -11.78
N ASP A 314 11.32 14.77 -10.82
CA ASP A 314 12.60 15.41 -11.04
C ASP A 314 13.70 14.36 -10.91
N VAL A 315 14.54 14.24 -11.94
CA VAL A 315 15.70 13.36 -11.91
C VAL A 315 16.95 14.22 -11.78
N ARG A 316 17.64 14.08 -10.64
CA ARG A 316 18.94 14.70 -10.40
C ARG A 316 20.00 13.62 -10.48
N LEU A 317 20.78 13.66 -11.56
CA LEU A 317 21.98 12.83 -11.69
C LEU A 317 22.95 13.15 -10.53
N PRO A 318 23.75 12.18 -10.06
CA PRO A 318 24.83 12.50 -9.14
C PRO A 318 25.71 13.55 -9.82
N ASP A 319 26.30 14.43 -9.01
CA ASP A 319 27.33 15.30 -9.53
C ASP A 319 28.38 14.42 -10.22
N PRO A 320 28.86 14.80 -11.42
CA PRO A 320 29.98 14.10 -12.02
C PRO A 320 31.05 13.99 -10.94
N PRO A 321 31.83 12.89 -10.91
CA PRO A 321 32.99 12.82 -10.04
C PRO A 321 33.69 14.16 -10.18
N GLN A 322 33.79 14.92 -9.08
CA GLN A 322 34.55 16.15 -9.13
C GLN A 322 35.88 15.73 -9.75
N PRO A 323 36.35 16.41 -10.82
CA PRO A 323 37.76 16.32 -11.16
C PRO A 323 38.49 16.44 -9.84
N PRO A 324 39.49 15.58 -9.52
CA PRO A 324 40.26 15.74 -8.30
C PRO A 324 40.49 17.23 -8.15
N GLU A 325 39.97 17.78 -7.05
CA GLU A 325 39.91 19.22 -6.85
C GLU A 325 41.28 19.74 -7.29
N PRO A 326 41.35 20.74 -8.20
CA PRO A 326 42.62 21.45 -8.32
C PRO A 326 42.97 21.78 -6.88
N PRO A 327 44.14 21.36 -6.35
CA PRO A 327 44.48 21.67 -4.95
C PRO A 327 44.16 23.14 -4.79
N GLY A 328 43.24 23.49 -3.87
CA GLY A 328 42.36 24.66 -3.96
C GLY A 328 43.05 26.01 -4.24
N PRO A 329 42.69 27.14 -3.62
CA PRO A 329 43.78 28.03 -3.27
C PRO A 329 44.62 27.19 -2.29
N THR A 330 45.75 26.66 -2.74
CA THR A 330 46.84 26.39 -1.81
C THR A 330 46.91 27.64 -0.93
N PRO A 331 46.79 27.54 0.42
CA PRO A 331 47.63 28.44 1.16
C PRO A 331 49.00 28.21 0.54
N GLU A 332 49.66 29.27 0.08
CA GLU A 332 50.95 29.22 -0.65
C GLU A 332 51.97 28.28 0.04
N TYR A 333 51.68 27.89 1.29
CA TYR A 333 52.26 26.91 2.19
C TYR A 333 51.18 26.02 2.88
N ASP A 334 51.50 24.76 3.20
CA ASP A 334 50.67 23.84 3.99
C ASP A 334 50.61 24.19 5.50
N TYR A 335 51.69 24.75 6.04
CA TYR A 335 51.79 25.11 7.48
C TYR A 335 52.55 26.42 7.73
N VAL A 336 52.20 27.15 8.79
CA VAL A 336 53.09 28.20 9.34
C VAL A 336 54.08 27.53 10.27
N TYR A 337 55.38 27.54 9.94
CA TYR A 337 56.40 26.94 10.79
C TYR A 337 56.42 27.62 12.18
N PRO A 338 56.48 26.87 13.30
CA PRO A 338 56.76 25.43 13.43
C PRO A 338 55.53 24.51 13.52
N ALA A 339 54.32 24.98 13.20
CA ALA A 339 53.14 24.12 13.23
C ALA A 339 53.27 22.98 12.20
N GLY A 340 52.95 21.75 12.59
CA GLY A 340 53.00 20.58 11.70
C GLY A 340 54.33 19.82 11.68
N ILE A 341 55.34 20.21 12.46
CA ILE A 341 56.55 19.40 12.66
C ILE A 341 56.16 17.99 13.13
N GLY A 342 56.65 16.97 12.43
CA GLY A 342 56.28 15.56 12.59
C GLY A 342 55.28 15.07 11.54
N SER A 343 54.68 15.98 10.76
CA SER A 343 53.69 15.69 9.71
C SER A 343 54.09 16.21 8.33
N TYR A 344 55.28 16.79 8.18
CA TYR A 344 55.76 17.25 6.87
C TYR A 344 56.16 16.04 6.02
N VAL A 345 55.78 16.08 4.74
CA VAL A 345 56.11 15.07 3.74
C VAL A 345 57.30 15.59 2.91
N PRO A 346 58.46 14.92 2.94
CA PRO A 346 59.62 15.26 2.11
C PRO A 346 59.27 15.41 0.63
N GLY A 347 59.62 16.55 0.02
CA GLY A 347 59.38 16.85 -1.39
C GLY A 347 57.99 17.37 -1.72
N GLU A 348 57.07 17.37 -0.75
CA GLU A 348 55.67 17.80 -0.95
C GLU A 348 55.30 18.99 -0.08
N THR A 349 55.69 19.00 1.19
CA THR A 349 55.25 20.05 2.13
C THR A 349 55.96 21.38 1.93
N VAL A 350 55.20 22.46 1.82
CA VAL A 350 55.66 23.86 1.83
C VAL A 350 55.25 24.53 3.14
N VAL A 351 56.12 25.33 3.75
CA VAL A 351 55.82 26.07 4.99
C VAL A 351 56.07 27.56 4.83
N LYS A 352 55.28 28.39 5.52
CA LYS A 352 55.58 29.81 5.72
C LYS A 352 56.44 29.97 6.95
N ALA A 353 57.65 30.49 6.76
CA ALA A 353 58.60 30.73 7.84
C ALA A 353 58.32 32.07 8.55
N SER A 354 59.05 32.30 9.64
CA SER A 354 58.93 33.52 10.47
C SER A 354 59.37 34.79 9.75
N ASP A 355 60.16 34.68 8.68
CA ASP A 355 60.55 35.81 7.81
C ASP A 355 59.48 36.15 6.75
N GLY A 356 58.34 35.43 6.79
CA GLY A 356 57.21 35.62 5.89
C GLY A 356 57.35 34.95 4.53
N LYS A 357 58.50 34.32 4.23
CA LYS A 357 58.76 33.62 2.96
C LYS A 357 58.40 32.14 3.05
N LEU A 358 58.45 31.49 1.89
CA LEU A 358 58.04 30.11 1.73
C LEU A 358 59.22 29.18 1.47
N TYR A 359 59.09 27.99 2.03
CA TYR A 359 60.14 27.00 2.04
C TYR A 359 59.54 25.62 1.81
N ALA A 360 59.91 24.98 0.70
CA ALA A 360 59.54 23.62 0.38
C ALA A 360 60.50 22.65 1.08
N CYS A 361 59.96 21.63 1.74
CA CYS A 361 60.76 20.55 2.30
C CYS A 361 61.44 19.79 1.15
N LYS A 362 62.74 19.52 1.28
CA LYS A 362 63.48 18.77 0.25
C LYS A 362 62.90 17.36 0.06
N PRO A 363 63.09 16.73 -1.11
CA PRO A 363 62.84 15.30 -1.26
C PRO A 363 63.65 14.46 -0.27
N PHE A 364 63.22 13.21 -0.07
CA PHE A 364 64.00 12.24 0.70
C PHE A 364 65.35 11.95 0.01
N PRO A 365 66.47 11.80 0.75
CA PRO A 365 66.57 11.69 2.21
C PRO A 365 66.66 13.02 2.98
N GLU A 366 67.07 14.12 2.34
CA GLU A 366 67.34 15.41 2.99
C GLU A 366 66.09 16.02 3.64
N GLY A 367 64.91 15.78 3.08
CA GLY A 367 63.64 16.23 3.67
C GLY A 367 63.32 15.64 5.04
N SER A 368 64.04 14.60 5.48
CA SER A 368 63.90 14.08 6.86
C SER A 368 64.22 15.15 7.90
N TRP A 369 65.10 16.10 7.57
CA TRP A 369 65.50 17.21 8.44
C TRP A 369 64.36 18.22 8.70
N CYS A 370 63.35 18.31 7.82
CA CYS A 370 62.22 19.23 7.98
C CYS A 370 61.38 18.93 9.23
N ASN A 371 61.30 17.66 9.63
CA ASN A 371 60.55 17.21 10.81
C ASN A 371 61.37 17.24 12.10
N ILE A 372 62.61 17.73 12.08
CA ILE A 372 63.42 17.88 13.28
C ILE A 372 63.14 19.26 13.90
N ASN A 373 62.60 19.25 15.12
CA ASN A 373 62.36 20.47 15.90
C ASN A 373 63.68 21.01 16.49
N ALA A 374 64.55 21.58 15.65
CA ALA A 374 65.81 22.19 16.07
C ALA A 374 66.06 23.52 15.34
N ASP A 375 66.60 24.51 16.06
CA ASP A 375 66.86 25.85 15.52
C ASP A 375 67.80 25.84 14.30
N ALA A 376 68.72 24.86 14.22
CA ALA A 376 69.63 24.69 13.09
C ALA A 376 68.90 24.56 11.74
N TYR A 377 67.73 23.93 11.72
CA TYR A 377 66.95 23.64 10.51
C TYR A 377 65.73 24.55 10.34
N ARG A 378 65.59 25.62 11.15
CA ARG A 378 64.47 26.58 11.00
C ARG A 378 64.53 27.22 9.59
N PRO A 379 63.47 27.14 8.77
CA PRO A 379 63.48 27.65 7.41
C PRO A 379 63.85 29.14 7.36
N GLY A 380 64.72 29.51 6.41
CA GLY A 380 65.20 30.88 6.18
C GLY A 380 66.20 31.45 7.21
N THR A 381 66.25 30.91 8.43
CA THR A 381 66.98 31.53 9.55
C THR A 381 67.98 30.61 10.27
N GLY A 382 67.77 29.29 10.24
CA GLY A 382 68.68 28.32 10.85
C GLY A 382 70.01 28.19 10.08
N TRP A 383 71.14 28.03 10.76
CA TRP A 383 72.45 27.98 10.07
C TRP A 383 72.59 26.81 9.06
N ALA A 384 71.79 25.75 9.21
CA ALA A 384 71.72 24.58 8.33
C ALA A 384 70.36 24.48 7.59
N TRP A 385 69.56 25.56 7.52
CA TRP A 385 68.21 25.48 6.94
C TRP A 385 68.20 24.96 5.51
N ARG A 386 69.25 25.26 4.73
CA ARG A 386 69.41 24.82 3.34
C ARG A 386 69.62 23.32 3.20
N ASP A 387 69.88 22.59 4.28
CA ASP A 387 69.99 21.13 4.27
C ASP A 387 68.61 20.48 4.30
N ALA A 388 67.60 21.16 4.85
CA ALA A 388 66.22 20.67 4.96
C ALA A 388 65.28 21.28 3.90
N TRP A 389 65.50 22.54 3.52
CA TRP A 389 64.52 23.31 2.75
C TRP A 389 65.07 23.88 1.43
N ILE A 390 64.18 24.09 0.49
CA ILE A 390 64.37 24.85 -0.76
C ILE A 390 63.52 26.12 -0.64
N ALA A 391 64.09 27.29 -0.93
CA ALA A 391 63.29 28.52 -1.00
C ALA A 391 62.30 28.39 -2.17
N TYR A 392 61.01 28.60 -1.90
CA TYR A 392 59.91 28.42 -2.84
C TYR A 392 59.51 29.74 -3.50
#